data_AF-A0A5N9F1X1-F1
#
_entry.id   AF-A0A5N9F1X1-F1
#
_cell.length_a   1.000
_cell.length_b   1.000
_cell.length_c   1.000
_cell.angle_alpha   90.00
_cell.angle_beta   90.00
_cell.angle_gamma   90.00
#
_symmetry.space_group_name_H-M   'P 1'
#
loop_
_entity.id
_entity.type
_entity.pdbx_description
1 polymer ?
#
loop_
_entity_poly.entity_id
_entity_poly.type
_entity_poly.pdbx_seq_one_letter_code
_entity_poly.pdbx_strand_id
1 'polypeptide(L)' 'MGPYIVDFVCPERRLVVELDGGQHQVSIEYYAERMNYLGQRGFSALRFWNNQVFF' A
#
# COMPACT_ATOMS: atom_id res chain seq x y z
N MET A 1 -4.06 -1.87 9.15
CA MET A 1 -5.30 -1.60 8.40
C MET A 1 -6.16 -2.86 8.33
N GLY A 2 -6.82 -3.25 9.43
CA GLY A 2 -7.44 -4.58 9.50
C GLY A 2 -6.41 -5.69 9.34
N PRO A 3 -6.57 -6.66 8.41
CA PRO A 3 -5.62 -7.77 8.21
C PRO A 3 -4.32 -7.34 7.52
N TYR A 4 -4.23 -6.11 7.02
CA TYR A 4 -3.07 -5.62 6.27
C TYR A 4 -2.14 -4.74 7.12
N ILE A 5 -0.85 -5.04 7.07
CA ILE A 5 0.22 -4.19 7.57
C ILE A 5 0.65 -3.27 6.42
N VAL A 6 0.88 -2.00 6.72
CA VAL A 6 1.29 -0.97 5.75
C VAL A 6 2.50 -0.24 6.31
N ASP A 7 3.40 0.25 5.45
CA ASP A 7 4.63 0.92 5.89
C ASP A 7 4.32 2.28 6.54
N PHE A 8 3.50 3.10 5.87
CA PHE A 8 3.11 4.41 6.36
C PHE A 8 1.61 4.67 6.17
N VAL A 9 1.05 5.43 7.10
CA VAL A 9 -0.34 5.87 7.06
C VAL A 9 -0.48 7.31 7.53
N CYS A 10 -1.27 8.10 6.79
CA CYS A 10 -1.81 9.38 7.24
C CYS A 10 -3.34 9.23 7.40
N PRO A 11 -3.84 9.02 8.63
CA PRO A 11 -5.27 8.83 8.89
C PRO A 11 -6.12 10.04 8.48
N GLU A 12 -5.62 11.25 8.69
CA GLU A 12 -6.33 12.51 8.42
C GLU A 12 -6.64 12.67 6.93
N ARG A 13 -5.75 12.18 6.06
CA ARG A 13 -5.91 12.21 4.60
C ARG A 13 -6.40 10.89 4.02
N ARG A 14 -6.62 9.87 4.87
CA ARG A 14 -6.88 8.49 4.46
C ARG A 14 -5.90 8.01 3.38
N LEU A 15 -4.62 8.23 3.62
CA LEU A 15 -3.56 7.88 2.68
C LEU A 15 -2.66 6.80 3.27
N VAL A 16 -2.43 5.75 2.49
CA VAL A 16 -1.43 4.72 2.75
C VAL A 16 -0.27 4.91 1.78
N VAL A 17 0.96 4.81 2.25
CA VAL A 17 2.16 4.81 1.42
C VAL A 17 2.95 3.53 1.69
N GLU A 18 3.35 2.86 0.61
CA GLU A 18 4.13 1.62 0.66
C GLU A 18 5.41 1.70 -0.17
N LEU A 19 6.45 1.04 0.32
CA LEU A 19 7.77 0.96 -0.29
C LEU A 19 8.04 -0.47 -0.74
N ASP A 20 8.25 -0.68 -2.04
CA ASP A 20 8.54 -1.98 -2.62
C ASP A 20 10.06 -2.20 -2.77
N GLY A 21 10.60 -3.15 -2.00
CA GLY A 21 11.99 -3.58 -2.06
C GLY A 21 12.34 -4.57 -3.18
N GLY A 22 11.45 -4.80 -4.15
CA GLY A 22 11.71 -5.66 -5.31
C GLY A 22 11.52 -7.16 -5.06
N GLN A 23 11.48 -7.60 -3.80
CA GLN A 23 11.09 -8.96 -3.41
C GLN A 23 9.59 -9.11 -3.13
N HIS A 24 8.83 -8.01 -3.20
CA HIS A 24 7.40 -8.00 -2.92
C HIS A 24 6.60 -8.44 -4.16
N GLN A 25 6.82 -9.68 -4.60
CA GLN A 25 5.98 -10.37 -5.60
C GLN A 25 4.66 -10.79 -4.95
N VAL A 26 3.85 -9.78 -4.64
CA VAL A 26 2.47 -9.99 -4.22
C VAL A 26 1.67 -10.43 -5.44
N SER A 27 0.87 -11.49 -5.31
CA SER A 27 -0.01 -11.93 -6.38
C SER A 27 -0.99 -10.82 -6.74
N ILE A 28 -1.36 -10.74 -8.03
CA ILE A 28 -2.30 -9.73 -8.52
C ILE A 28 -3.63 -9.80 -7.74
N GLU A 29 -4.09 -11.00 -7.39
CA GLU A 29 -5.32 -11.17 -6.60
C GLU A 29 -5.20 -10.59 -5.20
N TYR A 30 -4.10 -10.87 -4.48
CA TYR A 30 -3.91 -10.33 -3.14
C TYR A 30 -3.82 -8.80 -3.16
N TYR A 31 -3.13 -8.24 -4.16
CA TYR A 31 -3.06 -6.80 -4.33
C TYR A 31 -4.45 -6.19 -4.58
N ALA A 32 -5.25 -6.81 -5.44
CA ALA A 32 -6.60 -6.35 -5.76
C ALA A 32 -7.55 -6.42 -4.55
N GLU A 33 -7.52 -7.52 -3.79
CA GLU A 33 -8.32 -7.69 -2.57
C GLU A 33 -7.94 -6.63 -1.53
N ARG A 34 -6.64 -6.43 -1.32
CA ARG A 34 -6.13 -5.42 -0.41
C ARG A 34 -6.53 -4.00 -0.82
N MET A 35 -6.39 -3.66 -2.09
CA MET A 35 -6.80 -2.36 -2.63
C MET A 35 -8.29 -2.11 -2.44
N ASN A 36 -9.12 -3.13 -2.69
CA ASN A 36 -10.56 -3.05 -2.47
C ASN A 36 -10.89 -2.85 -0.99
N TYR A 37 -10.26 -3.61 -0.09
CA TYR A 37 -10.45 -3.49 1.36
C TYR A 37 -10.14 -2.09 1.90
N LEU A 38 -9.02 -1.51 1.44
CA LEU A 38 -8.60 -0.16 1.81
C LEU A 38 -9.53 0.90 1.19
N GLY A 39 -9.88 0.73 -0.10
CA GLY A 39 -10.79 1.62 -0.81
C GLY A 39 -12.18 1.70 -0.19
N GLN A 40 -12.75 0.57 0.24
CA GLN A 40 -14.03 0.54 0.96
C GLN A 40 -14.01 1.30 2.29
N ARG A 41 -12.83 1.46 2.90
CA ARG A 41 -12.62 2.25 4.12
C ARG A 41 -12.26 3.71 3.82
N GLY A 42 -12.31 4.10 2.56
CA GLY A 42 -12.01 5.44 2.08
C GLY A 42 -10.52 5.73 2.01
N PHE A 43 -9.65 4.72 2.07
CA PHE A 43 -8.21 4.90 1.94
C PHE A 43 -7.78 4.82 0.49
N SER A 44 -6.87 5.70 0.11
CA SER A 44 -6.06 5.58 -1.10
C SER A 44 -4.69 5.02 -0.75
N ALA A 45 -4.08 4.25 -1.67
CA ALA A 45 -2.74 3.72 -1.49
C ALA A 45 -1.82 4.22 -2.60
N LEU A 46 -0.65 4.72 -2.23
CA LEU A 46 0.46 5.04 -3.12
C LEU A 46 1.59 4.05 -2.88
N ARG A 47 2.20 3.58 -3.96
CA ARG A 47 3.29 2.61 -3.89
C ARG A 47 4.49 3.15 -4.65
N PHE A 48 5.64 3.11 -4.00
CA PHE A 48 6.92 3.53 -4.58
C PHE A 48 7.84 2.33 -4.62
N TRP A 49 8.63 2.21 -5.68
CA TRP A 49 9.74 1.26 -5.70
C TRP A 49 10.89 1.84 -4.88
N ASN A 50 11.62 1.02 -4.13
CA ASN A 50 12.75 1.50 -3.31
C ASN A 50 13.77 2.27 -4.15
N ASN A 51 14.01 1.84 -5.39
CA ASN A 51 14.88 2.54 -6.33
C ASN A 51 14.36 3.91 -6.78
N GLN A 52 13.14 4.32 -6.43
CA GLN A 52 12.62 5.67 -6.68
C GLN A 52 12.82 6.61 -5.49
N VAL A 53 13.21 6.10 -4.32
CA VAL A 53 13.38 6.87 -3.08
C VAL A 53 14.84 7.26 -2.84
N PHE A 54 15.79 6.48 -3.37
CA PHE A 54 17.23 6.68 -3.16
C PHE A 54 17.92 7.62 -4.16
N PHE A 55 17.17 8.40 -4.96
CA PHE A 55 17.72 9.39 -5.89
C PHE A 55 17.10 10.77 -5.69
#